data_AF-A0AAV2I5Y4-F1
#
_entry.id   AF-A0AAV2I5Y4-F1
#
_cell.length_a   1.000
_cell.length_b   1.000
_cell.length_c   1.000
_cell.angle_alpha   90.00
_cell.angle_beta   90.00
_cell.angle_gamma   90.00
#
_symmetry.space_group_name_H-M   'P 1'
#
loop_
_entity.id
_entity.type
_entity.pdbx_description
1 polymer ?
#
loop_
_entity_poly.entity_id
_entity_poly.type
_entity_poly.pdbx_seq_one_letter_code
_entity_poly.pdbx_strand_id
1 'polypeptide(L)'
;ECKAFFYDTTCSTLCNCNKSNTDYCNSTTGQCICKPQWTSPDCTVDKDECLVDPLACPNYSDCTNLEPGYQCDCKTGLEKNATGQCMCKLKR
;
A
#
# COMPACT_ATOMS: atom_id res chain seq x y z
N GLU A 1 -12.79 9.82 23.33
CA GLU A 1 -11.58 9.24 22.72
C GLU A 1 -11.21 7.97 23.46
N CYS A 2 -11.15 6.83 22.76
CA CYS A 2 -10.79 5.52 23.33
C CYS A 2 -9.28 5.28 23.27
N LYS A 3 -8.79 4.29 24.03
CA LYS A 3 -7.41 3.80 23.90
C LYS A 3 -7.21 3.18 22.51
N ALA A 4 -5.98 3.24 21.99
CA ALA A 4 -5.61 2.65 20.72
C ALA A 4 -6.12 1.20 20.56
N PHE A 5 -6.72 0.91 19.40
CA PHE A 5 -7.34 -0.37 19.04
C PHE A 5 -8.58 -0.76 19.86
N PHE A 6 -9.18 0.15 20.61
CA PHE A 6 -10.51 -0.04 21.21
C PHE A 6 -11.50 0.95 20.58
N TYR A 7 -12.74 0.49 20.42
CA TYR A 7 -13.84 1.30 19.90
C TYR A 7 -15.10 1.10 20.75
N ASP A 8 -16.21 1.72 20.35
CA ASP A 8 -17.52 1.76 21.01
C ASP A 8 -17.70 2.87 22.06
N THR A 9 -18.93 3.05 22.57
CA THR A 9 -19.28 4.09 23.55
C THR A 9 -18.65 3.88 24.93
N THR A 10 -18.17 2.68 25.22
CA THR A 10 -17.56 2.24 26.48
C THR A 10 -16.06 1.89 26.34
N CYS A 11 -15.49 2.01 25.15
CA CYS A 11 -14.12 1.62 24.81
C CYS A 11 -13.77 0.19 25.22
N SER A 12 -14.72 -0.75 25.15
CA SER A 12 -14.56 -2.12 25.64
C SER A 12 -14.30 -3.13 24.52
N THR A 13 -14.67 -2.79 23.29
CA THR A 13 -14.50 -3.69 22.15
C THR A 13 -13.15 -3.45 21.47
N LEU A 14 -12.37 -4.52 21.30
CA LEU A 14 -11.12 -4.49 20.55
C LEU A 14 -11.40 -4.47 19.05
N CYS A 15 -10.72 -3.61 18.30
CA CYS A 15 -10.80 -3.60 16.84
C CYS A 15 -10.19 -4.87 16.26
N ASN A 16 -10.90 -5.50 15.31
CA ASN A 16 -10.44 -6.71 14.62
C ASN A 16 -9.52 -6.36 13.44
N CYS A 17 -8.39 -5.73 13.72
CA CYS A 17 -7.41 -5.31 12.72
C CYS A 17 -6.06 -6.02 12.93
N ASN A 18 -5.32 -6.24 11.84
CA ASN A 18 -3.91 -6.59 11.92
C ASN A 18 -3.09 -5.37 12.36
N LYS A 19 -2.64 -5.36 13.62
CA LYS A 19 -1.92 -4.23 14.23
C LYS A 19 -0.63 -3.84 13.51
N SER A 20 0.04 -4.78 12.84
CA SER A 20 1.27 -4.48 12.09
C SER A 20 1.00 -3.66 10.84
N ASN A 21 -0.18 -3.87 10.25
CA ASN A 21 -0.58 -3.36 8.95
C ASN A 21 -1.65 -2.26 9.03
N THR A 22 -2.11 -1.95 10.24
CA THR A 22 -3.11 -0.90 10.51
C THR A 22 -2.39 0.39 10.89
N ASP A 23 -2.80 1.49 10.29
CA ASP A 23 -2.36 2.84 10.65
C ASP A 23 -3.09 3.28 11.93
N TYR A 24 -4.42 3.27 11.92
CA TYR A 24 -5.23 3.47 13.12
C TYR A 24 -6.59 2.76 13.04
N CYS A 25 -7.20 2.53 14.20
CA CYS A 25 -8.59 2.09 14.30
C CYS A 25 -9.49 3.25 14.71
N ASN A 26 -10.61 3.43 14.03
CA ASN A 26 -11.61 4.42 14.40
C ASN A 26 -12.27 4.05 15.74
N SER A 27 -12.14 4.93 16.74
CA SER A 27 -12.65 4.71 18.11
C SER A 27 -14.17 4.70 18.22
N THR A 28 -14.90 5.17 17.21
CA THR A 28 -16.38 5.17 17.19
C THR A 28 -16.93 3.97 16.45
N THR A 29 -16.38 3.65 15.28
CA THR A 29 -16.93 2.61 14.38
C THR A 29 -16.21 1.28 14.44
N GLY A 30 -15.00 1.24 14.99
CA GLY A 30 -14.14 0.04 14.96
C GLY A 30 -13.50 -0.22 13.59
N GLN A 31 -13.68 0.67 12.62
CA GLN A 31 -13.12 0.54 11.28
C GLN A 31 -11.59 0.65 11.33
N CYS A 32 -10.91 -0.30 10.68
CA CYS A 32 -9.47 -0.29 10.51
C CYS A 32 -9.10 0.57 9.31
N ILE A 33 -8.18 1.52 9.53
CA ILE A 33 -7.53 2.27 8.46
C ILE A 33 -6.15 1.65 8.26
N CYS A 34 -5.94 1.07 7.08
CA CYS A 34 -4.73 0.32 6.78
C CYS A 34 -3.56 1.23 6.41
N LYS A 35 -2.34 0.76 6.69
CA LYS A 35 -1.12 1.36 6.16
C LYS A 35 -1.10 1.29 4.64
N PRO A 36 -0.26 2.10 3.96
CA PRO A 36 0.03 1.88 2.54
C PRO A 36 0.40 0.42 2.29
N GLN A 37 0.04 -0.12 1.13
CA GLN A 37 0.22 -1.53 0.74
C GLN A 37 -0.73 -2.54 1.37
N TRP A 38 -1.69 -2.12 2.19
CA TRP A 38 -2.66 -3.03 2.79
C TRP A 38 -4.09 -2.63 2.48
N THR A 39 -4.95 -3.63 2.34
CA THR A 39 -6.39 -3.53 2.10
C THR A 39 -7.12 -4.56 2.97
N SER A 40 -8.42 -4.75 2.72
CA SER A 40 -9.40 -5.49 3.53
C SER A 40 -9.87 -4.75 4.79
N PRO A 41 -11.07 -5.09 5.32
CA PRO A 41 -11.58 -4.49 6.56
C PRO A 41 -10.69 -4.67 7.79
N ASP A 42 -9.80 -5.67 7.78
CA ASP A 42 -8.89 -6.06 8.86
C ASP A 42 -7.41 -5.83 8.53
N CYS A 43 -7.08 -5.22 7.38
CA CYS A 43 -5.71 -4.90 6.96
C CYS A 43 -4.79 -6.13 6.82
N THR A 44 -5.34 -7.27 6.38
CA THR A 44 -4.59 -8.52 6.24
C THR A 44 -4.21 -8.84 4.80
N VAL A 45 -4.82 -8.17 3.84
CA VAL A 45 -4.58 -8.42 2.41
C VAL A 45 -3.62 -7.38 1.87
N ASP A 46 -2.56 -7.82 1.20
CA ASP A 46 -1.67 -6.94 0.45
C ASP A 46 -2.45 -6.28 -0.69
N LYS A 47 -2.25 -4.97 -0.86
CA LYS A 47 -2.94 -4.20 -1.87
C LYS A 47 -2.18 -4.36 -3.18
N ASP A 48 -2.81 -4.97 -4.18
CA ASP A 48 -2.21 -5.03 -5.51
C ASP A 48 -2.21 -3.64 -6.19
N GLU A 49 -1.15 -2.87 -6.00
CA GLU A 49 -1.00 -1.54 -6.60
C GLU A 49 -1.01 -1.58 -8.12
N CYS A 50 -0.51 -2.66 -8.73
CA CYS A 50 -0.49 -2.81 -10.18
C CYS A 50 -1.90 -2.86 -10.78
N LEU A 51 -2.88 -3.37 -10.03
CA LEU A 51 -4.27 -3.45 -10.48
C LEU A 51 -5.11 -2.23 -10.08
N VAL A 52 -4.82 -1.61 -8.94
CA VAL A 52 -5.71 -0.58 -8.37
C VAL A 52 -5.17 0.84 -8.50
N ASP A 53 -3.88 1.03 -8.77
CA ASP A 53 -3.26 2.35 -8.95
C ASP A 53 -2.60 2.48 -10.34
N PRO A 54 -3.26 3.17 -11.29
CA PRO A 54 -2.71 3.41 -12.63
C PRO A 54 -1.38 4.19 -12.63
N LEU A 55 -1.03 4.84 -11.52
CA LEU A 55 0.20 5.61 -11.34
C LEU A 55 1.22 4.90 -10.44
N ALA A 56 0.99 3.64 -10.08
CA ALA A 56 1.91 2.84 -9.25
C ALA A 56 3.34 2.86 -9.82
N CYS A 57 3.46 2.74 -11.14
CA CYS A 57 4.73 2.67 -11.84
C CYS A 57 4.91 3.77 -12.90
N PRO A 58 6.16 4.20 -13.15
CA PRO A 58 6.46 5.17 -14.19
C PRO A 58 6.14 4.63 -15.59
N ASN A 59 5.88 5.54 -16.54
CA ASN A 59 5.70 5.16 -17.94
C ASN A 59 6.86 4.29 -18.45
N TYR A 60 6.54 3.34 -19.33
CA TYR A 60 7.50 2.40 -19.93
C TYR A 60 8.17 1.44 -18.93
N SER A 61 7.48 1.12 -17.84
CA SER A 61 7.84 0.02 -16.95
C SER A 61 6.75 -1.05 -16.91
N ASP A 62 7.12 -2.24 -16.46
CA ASP A 62 6.22 -3.32 -16.10
C ASP A 62 6.08 -3.36 -14.57
N CYS A 63 4.84 -3.49 -14.09
CA CYS A 63 4.52 -3.58 -12.67
C CYS A 63 4.36 -5.06 -12.29
N THR A 64 5.01 -5.47 -11.21
CA THR A 64 4.88 -6.80 -10.61
C THR A 64 4.44 -6.65 -9.16
N ASN A 65 3.30 -7.23 -8.80
CA ASN A 65 2.86 -7.24 -7.41
C ASN A 65 3.77 -8.15 -6.57
N LEU A 66 4.13 -7.72 -5.37
CA LEU A 66 4.97 -8.46 -4.43
C LEU A 66 4.30 -8.43 -3.06
N GLU A 67 4.19 -9.52 -2.32
CA GLU A 67 3.57 -9.44 -0.98
C GLU A 67 4.67 -9.36 0.11
N PRO A 68 4.94 -8.17 0.72
CA PRO A 68 4.23 -6.90 0.62
C PRO A 68 4.76 -5.88 -0.43
N GLY A 69 3.84 -5.12 -1.04
CA GLY A 69 4.12 -4.05 -2.02
C GLY A 69 4.20 -4.45 -3.51
N TYR A 70 5.11 -3.80 -4.25
CA TYR A 70 5.23 -4.00 -5.69
C TYR A 70 6.58 -3.54 -6.22
N GLN A 71 6.94 -3.99 -7.42
CA GLN A 71 8.16 -3.60 -8.11
C GLN A 71 7.85 -3.12 -9.52
N CYS A 72 8.52 -2.03 -9.92
CA CYS A 72 8.49 -1.52 -11.28
C CYS A 72 9.84 -1.75 -11.96
N ASP A 73 9.84 -2.49 -13.06
CA ASP A 73 11.04 -2.72 -13.88
C ASP A 73 10.90 -2.03 -15.24
N CYS A 74 11.94 -1.33 -15.67
CA CYS A 74 11.91 -0.69 -16.97
C CYS A 74 11.84 -1.75 -18.07
N LYS A 75 11.01 -1.50 -19.09
CA LYS A 75 10.93 -2.36 -20.28
C LYS A 75 12.31 -2.50 -20.92
N THR A 76 12.52 -3.60 -21.65
CA THR A 76 13.81 -3.95 -22.25
C THR A 76 14.41 -2.78 -23.04
N GLY A 77 15.67 -2.43 -22.72
CA GLY A 77 16.42 -1.35 -23.39
C GLY A 77 16.33 0.03 -22.71
N LEU A 78 15.55 0.16 -21.64
CA LEU A 78 15.44 1.38 -20.84
C LEU A 78 16.15 1.25 -19.49
N GLU A 79 16.50 2.38 -18.89
CA GLU A 79 17.05 2.50 -17.53
C GLU A 79 16.33 3.57 -16.73
N LYS A 80 16.29 3.41 -15.41
CA LYS A 80 15.80 4.45 -14.51
C LYS A 80 16.79 5.61 -14.49
N ASN A 81 16.29 6.82 -14.72
CA ASN A 81 17.05 8.05 -14.53
C ASN A 81 17.08 8.46 -13.04
N ALA A 82 17.71 9.60 -12.73
CA ALA A 82 17.78 10.13 -11.36
C ALA A 82 16.42 10.47 -10.73
N THR A 83 15.36 10.62 -11.53
CA THR A 83 13.98 10.87 -11.07
C THR A 83 13.12 9.61 -11.02
N GLY A 84 13.70 8.43 -11.30
CA GLY A 84 13.00 7.13 -11.30
C GLY A 84 12.20 6.84 -12.58
N GLN A 85 12.28 7.69 -13.61
CA GLN A 85 11.61 7.46 -14.89
C GLN A 85 12.43 6.54 -15.79
N CYS A 86 11.76 5.66 -16.53
CA CYS A 86 12.41 4.79 -17.51
C CYS A 86 12.70 5.56 -18.80
N MET A 87 13.98 5.67 -19.15
CA MET A 87 14.47 6.35 -20.35
C MET A 87 15.41 5.45 -21.15
N CYS A 88 15.46 5.64 -22.47
CA CYS A 88 16.44 4.94 -23.31
C CYS A 88 17.87 5.30 -22.90
N LYS A 89 18.77 4.31 -22.90
CA LYS A 89 20.21 4.60 -22.78
C LYS A 89 20.64 5.46 -23.97
N LEU A 90 21.16 6.66 -23.72
CA LEU A 90 21.81 7.45 -24.75
C LEU A 90 23.00 6.64 -25.28
N LYS A 91 22.93 6.24 -26.56
CA LYS A 91 24.08 5.65 -27.24
C LYS A 91 25.14 6.75 -27.35
N ARG A 92 26.24 6.61 -26.61
CA ARG A 92 27.49 7.32 -26.94
C ARG A 92 28.04 6.80 -28.26
#